data_AF-A0A956DH33-F1
#
_entry.id   AF-A0A956DH33-F1
#
_cell.length_a   1.000
_cell.length_b   1.000
_cell.length_c   1.000
_cell.angle_alpha   90.00
_cell.angle_beta   90.00
_cell.angle_gamma   90.00
#
_symmetry.space_group_name_H-M   'P 1'
#
loop_
_entity.id
_entity.type
_entity.pdbx_description
1 polymer ?
#
loop_
_entity_poly.entity_id
_entity_poly.type
_entity_poly.pdbx_seq_one_letter_code
_entity_poly.pdbx_strand_id
1 'polypeptide(L)'
;MPPSRRARSPFAGSLFAGSLLVVGCAPSPQAPASKGSADPAYLAALETLCRAEVDSGAIAAFPYGEKGETLEAYVSTRVTHPEVRALYYETVLQSPVHHQERVLDEAAAAAGVEPKVPGGSSCPLAGYLGFLAKMPLEALTDEDCVAACETRNHGLQPSDRPSLKDACAAGCGVSTTSGN
;
A
#
# COMPACT_ATOMS: atom_id res chain seq x y z
N MET A 1 18.82 -35.47 77.79
CA MET A 1 19.57 -36.46 77.01
C MET A 1 19.36 -36.18 75.52
N PRO A 2 20.42 -35.86 74.74
CA PRO A 2 20.48 -36.08 73.28
C PRO A 2 20.83 -37.58 73.02
N PRO A 3 21.02 -38.12 71.78
CA PRO A 3 21.16 -37.55 70.42
C PRO A 3 20.12 -38.19 69.43
N SER A 4 20.14 -38.16 68.09
CA SER A 4 21.19 -38.08 67.09
C SER A 4 20.61 -37.86 65.69
N ARG A 5 21.47 -37.38 64.78
CA ARG A 5 21.23 -36.97 63.39
C ARG A 5 21.07 -38.14 62.40
N ARG A 6 20.37 -37.87 61.29
CA ARG A 6 20.74 -38.10 59.86
C ARG A 6 19.58 -37.60 58.97
N ALA A 7 19.69 -37.18 57.72
CA ALA A 7 20.62 -36.41 56.90
C ALA A 7 20.03 -36.40 55.46
N ARG A 8 20.13 -35.26 54.73
CA ARG A 8 20.02 -35.07 53.25
C ARG A 8 18.59 -35.26 52.65
N SER A 9 18.09 -34.50 51.66
CA SER A 9 18.61 -33.47 50.73
C SER A 9 17.40 -32.82 49.99
N PRO A 10 17.57 -31.83 49.08
CA PRO A 10 16.64 -30.70 48.89
C PRO A 10 15.68 -30.84 47.68
N PHE A 11 14.57 -30.09 47.73
CA PHE A 11 13.82 -29.61 46.56
C PHE A 11 13.76 -28.08 46.68
N ALA A 12 14.55 -27.34 45.90
CA ALA A 12 14.14 -26.73 44.62
C ALA A 12 12.87 -25.88 44.83
N GLY A 13 12.92 -24.56 44.99
CA GLY A 13 13.72 -23.59 44.24
C GLY A 13 13.00 -23.22 42.95
N SER A 14 11.82 -22.58 43.03
CA SER A 14 11.19 -21.87 41.92
C SER A 14 11.10 -20.39 42.26
N LEU A 15 12.17 -19.68 41.93
CA LEU A 15 12.14 -18.23 41.80
C LEU A 15 11.76 -17.93 40.36
N PHE A 16 10.69 -17.15 40.20
CA PHE A 16 10.25 -16.58 38.95
C PHE A 16 11.41 -15.83 38.28
N ALA A 17 11.99 -16.45 37.25
CA ALA A 17 12.78 -15.73 36.26
C ALA A 17 11.78 -14.94 35.41
N GLY A 18 11.61 -13.66 35.77
CA GLY A 18 10.99 -12.68 34.90
C GLY A 18 11.85 -12.50 33.66
N SER A 19 11.55 -13.27 32.62
CA SER A 19 12.04 -13.01 31.28
C SER A 19 11.45 -11.68 30.82
N LEU A 20 12.20 -10.60 31.00
CA LEU A 20 12.10 -9.41 30.17
C LEU A 20 12.33 -9.89 28.73
N LEU A 21 11.24 -10.15 28.01
CA LEU A 21 11.25 -10.13 26.56
C LEU A 21 11.63 -8.71 26.17
N VAL A 22 12.92 -8.53 25.87
CA VAL A 22 13.38 -7.42 25.04
C VAL A 22 12.62 -7.59 23.74
N VAL A 23 11.56 -6.80 23.57
CA VAL A 23 10.92 -6.57 22.28
C VAL A 23 11.99 -5.91 21.44
N GLY A 24 12.77 -6.73 20.75
CA GLY A 24 13.67 -6.26 19.71
C GLY A 24 12.82 -5.48 18.73
N CYS A 25 13.18 -4.23 18.46
CA CYS A 25 12.79 -3.60 17.22
C CYS A 25 13.19 -4.56 16.11
N ALA A 26 12.23 -5.27 15.54
CA ALA A 26 12.43 -5.91 14.26
C ALA A 26 12.90 -4.79 13.32
N PRO A 27 14.03 -4.95 12.61
CA PRO A 27 14.35 -4.03 11.55
C PRO A 27 13.14 -3.99 10.61
N SER A 28 12.62 -2.79 10.33
CA SER A 28 11.71 -2.60 9.20
C SER A 28 12.29 -3.37 8.02
N PRO A 29 11.49 -4.15 7.27
CA PRO A 29 11.97 -4.72 6.02
C PRO A 29 12.41 -3.54 5.15
N GLN A 30 13.71 -3.28 5.14
CA GLN A 30 14.32 -2.40 4.16
C GLN A 30 13.99 -3.06 2.83
N ALA A 31 13.19 -2.37 2.02
CA ALA A 31 13.09 -2.67 0.60
C ALA A 31 14.52 -2.93 0.11
N PRO A 32 14.81 -4.09 -0.51
CA PRO A 32 16.16 -4.44 -0.89
C PRO A 32 16.71 -3.34 -1.80
N ALA A 33 17.57 -2.50 -1.25
CA ALA A 33 18.26 -1.46 -1.98
C ALA A 33 19.40 -2.11 -2.76
N SER A 34 19.08 -2.79 -3.86
CA SER A 34 20.10 -3.14 -4.86
C SER A 34 20.46 -1.85 -5.62
N LYS A 35 21.46 -1.14 -5.12
CA LYS A 35 22.19 -0.14 -5.91
C LYS A 35 22.85 -0.85 -7.08
N GLY A 36 22.32 -0.65 -8.28
CA GLY A 36 22.93 -1.08 -9.54
C GLY A 36 21.88 -1.68 -10.45
N SER A 37 21.36 -0.86 -11.36
CA SER A 37 20.37 -1.21 -12.40
C SER A 37 19.29 -2.18 -11.92
N ALA A 38 18.16 -1.65 -11.46
CA ALA A 38 16.97 -2.47 -11.20
C ALA A 38 16.80 -3.46 -12.37
N ASP A 39 16.82 -4.76 -12.06
CA ASP A 39 16.64 -5.83 -13.03
C ASP A 39 15.49 -5.42 -13.98
N PRO A 40 15.69 -5.45 -15.31
CA PRO A 40 14.63 -5.07 -16.25
C PRO A 40 13.31 -5.81 -16.00
N ALA A 41 13.35 -7.05 -15.51
CA ALA A 41 12.16 -7.81 -15.14
C ALA A 41 11.48 -7.26 -13.87
N TYR A 42 12.26 -6.87 -12.86
CA TYR A 42 11.76 -6.18 -11.67
C TYR A 42 11.13 -4.84 -12.03
N LEU A 43 11.83 -4.02 -12.84
CA LEU A 43 11.33 -2.70 -13.25
C LEU A 43 10.01 -2.83 -14.02
N ALA A 44 9.93 -3.74 -14.99
CA ALA A 44 8.70 -3.96 -15.75
C ALA A 44 7.54 -4.44 -14.86
N ALA A 45 7.82 -5.29 -13.87
CA ALA A 45 6.81 -5.73 -12.91
C ALA A 45 6.37 -4.61 -11.96
N LEU A 46 7.29 -3.73 -11.54
CA LEU A 46 6.96 -2.58 -10.71
C LEU A 46 6.17 -1.51 -11.50
N GLU A 47 6.51 -1.26 -12.77
CA GLU A 47 5.69 -0.44 -13.67
C GLU A 47 4.27 -1.01 -13.80
N THR A 48 4.16 -2.33 -13.95
CA THR A 48 2.86 -3.04 -14.02
C THR A 48 2.05 -2.83 -12.73
N LEU A 49 2.69 -2.96 -11.57
CA LEU A 49 2.04 -2.72 -10.28
C LEU A 49 1.60 -1.25 -10.16
N CYS A 50 2.47 -0.31 -10.46
CA CYS A 50 2.18 1.13 -10.36
C CYS A 50 1.01 1.57 -11.23
N ARG A 51 0.80 0.91 -12.37
CA ARG A 51 -0.32 1.16 -13.27
C ARG A 51 -1.55 0.30 -13.01
N ALA A 52 -1.50 -0.63 -12.05
CA ALA A 52 -2.56 -1.61 -11.86
C ALA A 52 -3.94 -0.98 -11.66
N GLU A 53 -4.05 0.18 -11.00
CA GLU A 53 -5.33 0.92 -10.87
C GLU A 53 -5.92 1.33 -12.23
N VAL A 54 -5.06 1.81 -13.13
CA VAL A 54 -5.47 2.28 -14.46
C VAL A 54 -5.75 1.11 -15.38
N ASP A 55 -4.80 0.16 -15.46
CA ASP A 55 -4.84 -0.92 -16.45
C ASP A 55 -5.85 -2.03 -16.08
N SER A 56 -6.24 -2.14 -14.80
CA SER A 56 -7.34 -3.01 -14.38
C SER A 56 -8.73 -2.43 -14.65
N GLY A 57 -8.82 -1.13 -14.97
CA GLY A 57 -10.10 -0.41 -15.00
C GLY A 57 -10.68 -0.12 -13.62
N ALA A 58 -10.00 -0.50 -12.54
CA ALA A 58 -10.40 -0.19 -11.17
C ALA A 58 -10.59 1.32 -10.99
N ILE A 59 -9.82 2.16 -11.70
CA ILE A 59 -10.01 3.61 -11.67
C ILE A 59 -11.48 4.02 -11.86
N ALA A 60 -12.22 3.34 -12.75
CA ALA A 60 -13.60 3.64 -13.12
C ALA A 60 -14.66 2.82 -12.36
N ALA A 61 -14.26 1.96 -11.41
CA ALA A 61 -15.19 1.10 -10.68
C ALA A 61 -15.80 1.84 -9.47
N PHE A 62 -17.14 1.86 -9.42
CA PHE A 62 -17.92 2.36 -8.28
C PHE A 62 -19.07 1.37 -7.98
N PRO A 63 -19.35 1.04 -6.70
CA PRO A 63 -18.79 1.60 -5.45
C PRO A 63 -17.33 1.17 -5.16
N TYR A 64 -16.64 1.91 -4.28
CA TYR A 64 -15.21 1.68 -3.97
C TYR A 64 -14.87 0.27 -3.46
N GLY A 65 -15.83 -0.48 -2.92
CA GLY A 65 -15.65 -1.89 -2.58
C GLY A 65 -15.33 -2.77 -3.80
N GLU A 66 -16.03 -2.55 -4.92
CA GLU A 66 -15.81 -3.29 -6.18
C GLU A 66 -14.48 -2.90 -6.86
N LYS A 67 -13.98 -1.70 -6.57
CA LYS A 67 -12.68 -1.22 -7.02
C LYS A 67 -11.53 -2.01 -6.42
N GLY A 68 -11.60 -2.32 -5.11
CA GLY A 68 -10.60 -3.15 -4.43
C GLY A 68 -10.52 -4.57 -5.01
N GLU A 69 -11.66 -5.20 -5.26
CA GLU A 69 -11.74 -6.54 -5.85
C GLU A 69 -11.17 -6.57 -7.29
N THR A 70 -11.50 -5.58 -8.10
CA THR A 70 -10.99 -5.43 -9.47
C THR A 70 -9.47 -5.28 -9.50
N LEU A 71 -8.94 -4.42 -8.62
CA LEU A 71 -7.51 -4.20 -8.49
C LEU A 71 -6.78 -5.47 -8.03
N GLU A 72 -7.32 -6.16 -7.02
CA GLU A 72 -6.73 -7.38 -6.47
C GLU A 72 -6.71 -8.51 -7.50
N ALA A 73 -7.79 -8.70 -8.25
CA ALA A 73 -7.85 -9.67 -9.35
C ALA A 73 -6.79 -9.39 -10.43
N TYR A 74 -6.55 -8.10 -10.75
CA TYR A 74 -5.51 -7.72 -11.70
C TYR A 74 -4.11 -7.95 -11.14
N VAL A 75 -3.81 -7.48 -9.92
CA VAL A 75 -2.47 -7.58 -9.35
C VAL A 75 -2.07 -9.03 -9.13
N SER A 76 -2.98 -9.87 -8.60
CA SER A 76 -2.73 -11.29 -8.37
C SER A 76 -2.38 -12.08 -9.64
N THR A 77 -2.90 -11.65 -10.80
CA THR A 77 -2.69 -12.32 -12.10
C THR A 77 -1.56 -11.70 -12.94
N ARG A 78 -1.37 -10.39 -12.88
CA ARG A 78 -0.44 -9.66 -13.75
C ARG A 78 0.92 -9.38 -13.11
N VAL A 79 0.98 -9.21 -11.79
CA VAL A 79 2.24 -9.00 -11.07
C VAL A 79 2.75 -10.36 -10.62
N THR A 80 3.64 -10.95 -11.41
CA THR A 80 4.18 -12.31 -11.18
C THR A 80 5.59 -12.30 -10.59
N HIS A 81 6.33 -11.19 -10.70
CA HIS A 81 7.68 -11.08 -10.17
C HIS A 81 7.67 -11.23 -8.63
N PRO A 82 8.38 -12.21 -8.04
CA PRO A 82 8.27 -12.54 -6.62
C PRO A 82 8.53 -11.35 -5.69
N GLU A 83 9.57 -10.56 -5.98
CA GLU A 83 9.94 -9.42 -5.14
C GLU A 83 8.91 -8.28 -5.20
N VAL A 84 8.28 -8.06 -6.36
CA VAL A 84 7.25 -7.01 -6.51
C VAL A 84 5.94 -7.47 -5.86
N ARG A 85 5.63 -8.76 -5.94
CA ARG A 85 4.51 -9.35 -5.17
C ARG A 85 4.73 -9.20 -3.67
N ALA A 86 5.92 -9.55 -3.17
CA ALA A 86 6.25 -9.42 -1.75
C ALA A 86 6.20 -7.94 -1.31
N LEU A 87 6.73 -7.01 -2.12
CA LEU A 87 6.57 -5.58 -1.90
C LEU A 87 5.09 -5.21 -1.72
N TYR A 88 4.21 -5.63 -2.63
CA TYR A 88 2.79 -5.27 -2.55
C TYR A 88 2.07 -5.91 -1.36
N TYR A 89 2.08 -7.25 -1.26
CA TYR A 89 1.25 -7.97 -0.29
C TYR A 89 1.81 -7.97 1.14
N GLU A 90 3.14 -7.98 1.28
CA GLU A 90 3.80 -8.15 2.57
C GLU A 90 4.32 -6.83 3.13
N THR A 91 4.53 -5.81 2.29
CA THR A 91 5.03 -4.50 2.73
C THR A 91 3.98 -3.41 2.59
N VAL A 92 3.47 -3.16 1.38
CA VAL A 92 2.50 -2.08 1.13
C VAL A 92 1.19 -2.34 1.86
N LEU A 93 0.53 -3.48 1.61
CA LEU A 93 -0.77 -3.77 2.23
C LEU A 93 -0.71 -4.00 3.75
N GLN A 94 0.46 -4.37 4.28
CA GLN A 94 0.67 -4.51 5.73
C GLN A 94 1.06 -3.20 6.42
N SER A 95 1.44 -2.18 5.65
CA SER A 95 1.72 -0.85 6.19
C SER A 95 0.43 -0.15 6.63
N PRO A 96 0.48 0.72 7.65
CA PRO A 96 -0.67 1.56 8.00
C PRO A 96 -1.19 2.30 6.76
N VAL A 97 -2.51 2.40 6.61
CA VAL A 97 -3.17 2.91 5.38
C VAL A 97 -2.60 4.27 4.95
N HIS A 98 -2.33 5.18 5.90
CA HIS A 98 -1.74 6.51 5.63
C HIS A 98 -0.24 6.50 5.25
N HIS A 99 0.41 5.34 5.22
CA HIS A 99 1.80 5.16 4.80
C HIS A 99 1.94 4.38 3.50
N GLN A 100 0.88 3.74 3.00
CA GLN A 100 0.94 2.87 1.82
C GLN A 100 1.36 3.62 0.55
N GLU A 101 0.84 4.84 0.36
CA GLU A 101 1.25 5.77 -0.72
C GLU A 101 2.77 5.96 -0.73
N ARG A 102 3.32 6.41 0.41
CA ARG A 102 4.74 6.72 0.54
C ARG A 102 5.63 5.50 0.28
N VAL A 103 5.28 4.33 0.82
CA VAL A 103 6.07 3.10 0.63
C VAL A 103 6.18 2.74 -0.85
N LEU A 104 5.06 2.84 -1.58
CA LEU A 104 5.03 2.50 -2.99
C LEU A 104 5.75 3.57 -3.85
N ASP A 105 5.59 4.85 -3.53
CA ASP A 105 6.30 5.94 -4.20
C ASP A 105 7.82 5.86 -4.00
N GLU A 106 8.29 5.58 -2.79
CA GLU A 106 9.71 5.40 -2.50
C GLU A 106 10.30 4.22 -3.29
N ALA A 107 9.57 3.11 -3.39
CA ALA A 107 9.99 1.96 -4.20
C ALA A 107 10.04 2.28 -5.70
N ALA A 108 9.02 2.96 -6.23
CA ALA A 108 8.95 3.39 -7.63
C ALA A 108 10.08 4.37 -7.98
N ALA A 109 10.33 5.35 -7.11
CA ALA A 109 11.41 6.32 -7.27
C ALA A 109 12.79 5.66 -7.22
N ALA A 110 13.00 4.73 -6.28
CA ALA A 110 14.27 3.99 -6.16
C ALA A 110 14.56 3.12 -7.40
N ALA A 111 13.52 2.60 -8.04
CA ALA A 111 13.63 1.81 -9.26
C ALA A 111 13.76 2.65 -10.54
N GLY A 112 13.55 3.97 -10.46
CA GLY A 112 13.55 4.86 -11.63
C GLY A 112 12.32 4.69 -12.52
N VAL A 113 11.15 4.42 -11.93
CA VAL A 113 9.87 4.40 -12.66
C VAL A 113 9.52 5.82 -13.06
N GLU A 114 9.56 6.10 -14.35
CA GLU A 114 9.26 7.42 -14.90
C GLU A 114 7.75 7.59 -15.20
N PRO A 115 7.19 8.79 -15.03
CA PRO A 115 5.84 9.11 -15.47
C PRO A 115 5.67 8.85 -16.97
N LYS A 116 4.63 8.10 -17.36
CA LYS A 116 4.32 7.86 -18.78
C LYS A 116 3.72 9.09 -19.48
N VAL A 117 3.23 10.07 -18.73
CA VAL A 117 2.73 11.35 -19.25
C VAL A 117 3.45 12.52 -18.57
N PRO A 118 3.81 13.59 -19.31
CA PRO A 118 4.43 14.77 -18.72
C PRO A 118 3.56 15.37 -17.60
N GLY A 119 4.15 15.52 -16.42
CA GLY A 119 3.45 16.04 -15.22
C GLY A 119 2.51 15.04 -14.53
N GLY A 120 2.45 13.78 -14.98
CA GLY A 120 1.71 12.71 -14.32
C GLY A 120 2.47 12.07 -13.15
N SER A 121 1.78 11.24 -12.36
CA SER A 121 2.43 10.41 -11.33
C SER A 121 3.24 9.29 -11.97
N SER A 122 4.45 9.03 -11.45
CA SER A 122 5.24 7.83 -11.75
C SER A 122 4.54 6.55 -11.27
N CYS A 123 3.69 6.66 -10.24
CA CYS A 123 2.94 5.54 -9.69
C CYS A 123 1.48 5.91 -9.38
N PRO A 124 0.56 5.81 -10.37
CA PRO A 124 -0.87 6.08 -10.15
C PRO A 124 -1.47 5.35 -8.95
N LEU A 125 -1.11 4.07 -8.77
CA LEU A 125 -1.58 3.25 -7.66
C LEU A 125 -1.21 3.85 -6.28
N ALA A 126 -0.04 4.47 -6.13
CA ALA A 126 0.33 5.11 -4.87
C ALA A 126 -0.63 6.27 -4.53
N GLY A 127 -0.97 7.09 -5.52
CA GLY A 127 -1.97 8.15 -5.38
C GLY A 127 -3.37 7.62 -5.04
N TYR A 128 -3.73 6.43 -5.51
CA TYR A 128 -4.96 5.75 -5.09
C TYR A 128 -4.93 5.32 -3.63
N LEU A 129 -3.85 4.69 -3.17
CA LEU A 129 -3.71 4.29 -1.76
C LEU A 129 -3.72 5.53 -0.84
N GLY A 130 -3.09 6.62 -1.27
CA GLY A 130 -3.12 7.91 -0.58
C GLY A 130 -4.51 8.56 -0.54
N PHE A 131 -5.30 8.35 -1.60
CA PHE A 131 -6.70 8.77 -1.64
C PHE A 131 -7.55 7.94 -0.69
N LEU A 132 -7.44 6.61 -0.69
CA LEU A 132 -8.15 5.73 0.25
C LEU A 132 -7.86 6.11 1.70
N ALA A 133 -6.62 6.48 2.03
CA ALA A 133 -6.23 6.90 3.37
C ALA A 133 -6.91 8.17 3.87
N LYS A 134 -7.39 9.02 2.96
CA LYS A 134 -8.06 10.30 3.25
C LYS A 134 -9.57 10.18 3.22
N MET A 135 -10.11 9.08 2.68
CA MET A 135 -11.53 8.81 2.75
C MET A 135 -11.90 8.33 4.16
N PRO A 136 -13.06 8.76 4.70
CA PRO A 136 -13.63 8.08 5.85
C PRO A 136 -13.85 6.60 5.48
N LEU A 137 -13.60 5.69 6.44
CA LEU A 137 -13.75 4.23 6.29
C LEU A 137 -15.15 3.78 5.80
N GLU A 138 -16.10 4.71 5.77
CA GLU A 138 -17.52 4.55 5.52
C GLU A 138 -17.97 5.30 4.25
N ALA A 139 -17.07 5.70 3.35
CA ALA A 139 -17.45 6.30 2.07
C ALA A 139 -18.27 5.31 1.23
N LEU A 140 -19.60 5.41 1.37
CA LEU A 140 -20.59 4.44 0.90
C LEU A 140 -21.60 5.08 -0.07
N THR A 141 -21.55 6.41 -0.21
CA THR A 141 -22.55 7.20 -0.94
C THR A 141 -21.92 8.08 -2.02
N ASP A 142 -22.76 8.54 -2.95
CA ASP A 142 -22.37 9.52 -3.97
C ASP A 142 -21.87 10.83 -3.34
N GLU A 143 -22.37 11.22 -2.16
CA GLU A 143 -21.95 12.42 -1.43
C GLU A 143 -20.52 12.30 -0.88
N ASP A 144 -20.16 11.12 -0.36
CA ASP A 144 -18.79 10.83 0.08
C ASP A 144 -17.82 10.85 -1.11
N CYS A 145 -18.28 10.35 -2.26
CA CYS A 145 -17.52 10.42 -3.49
C CYS A 145 -17.29 11.87 -3.94
N VAL A 146 -18.32 12.72 -3.91
CA VAL A 146 -18.20 14.13 -4.31
C VAL A 146 -17.13 14.85 -3.48
N ALA A 147 -17.18 14.71 -2.16
CA ALA A 147 -16.19 15.33 -1.26
C ALA A 147 -14.75 14.83 -1.53
N ALA A 148 -14.60 13.54 -1.84
CA ALA A 148 -13.32 12.93 -2.15
C ALA A 148 -12.78 13.40 -3.53
N CYS A 149 -13.64 13.44 -4.55
CA CYS A 149 -13.34 13.96 -5.88
C CYS A 149 -12.98 15.45 -5.86
N GLU A 150 -13.68 16.27 -5.06
CA GLU A 150 -13.36 17.69 -4.88
C GLU A 150 -11.94 17.87 -4.34
N THR A 151 -11.56 17.07 -3.33
CA THR A 151 -10.21 17.10 -2.74
C THR A 151 -9.14 16.69 -3.75
N ARG A 152 -9.37 15.61 -4.51
CA ARG A 152 -8.44 15.11 -5.54
C ARG A 152 -8.27 16.08 -6.71
N ASN A 153 -9.35 16.75 -7.11
CA ASN A 153 -9.37 17.66 -8.26
C ASN A 153 -9.06 19.12 -7.91
N HIS A 154 -8.85 19.45 -6.63
CA HIS A 154 -8.60 20.82 -6.15
C HIS A 154 -7.42 21.52 -6.86
N GLY A 155 -6.43 20.75 -7.33
CA GLY A 155 -5.26 21.24 -8.06
C GLY A 155 -5.41 21.35 -9.59
N LEU A 156 -6.50 20.87 -10.17
CA LEU A 156 -6.73 20.95 -11.62
C LEU A 156 -7.17 22.36 -12.03
N GLN A 157 -6.76 22.80 -13.22
CA GLN A 157 -7.30 24.01 -13.83
C GLN A 157 -8.80 23.86 -14.03
N PRO A 158 -9.61 24.92 -13.88
CA PRO A 158 -11.06 24.84 -14.04
C PRO A 158 -11.52 24.23 -15.38
N SER A 159 -10.74 24.40 -16.45
CA SER A 159 -10.99 23.81 -17.78
C SER A 159 -10.81 22.29 -17.83
N ASP A 160 -10.02 21.75 -16.90
CA ASP A 160 -9.57 20.35 -16.89
C ASP A 160 -10.29 19.57 -15.78
N ARG A 161 -11.18 20.23 -15.03
CA ARG A 161 -12.00 19.60 -13.99
C ARG A 161 -13.18 18.89 -14.65
N PRO A 162 -13.26 17.54 -14.57
CA PRO A 162 -14.48 16.84 -14.94
C PRO A 162 -15.63 17.31 -14.03
N SER A 163 -16.87 17.19 -14.50
CA SER A 163 -18.02 17.43 -13.61
C SER A 163 -17.94 16.45 -12.44
N LEU A 164 -18.32 16.87 -11.23
CA LEU A 164 -18.22 16.00 -10.04
C LEU A 164 -19.03 14.71 -10.19
N LYS A 165 -20.16 14.79 -10.92
CA LYS A 165 -20.98 13.65 -11.28
C LYS A 165 -20.22 12.66 -12.17
N ASP A 166 -19.55 13.14 -13.21
CA ASP A 166 -18.79 12.29 -14.12
C ASP A 166 -17.53 11.75 -13.44
N ALA A 167 -16.88 12.57 -12.61
CA ALA A 167 -15.74 12.16 -11.80
C ALA A 167 -16.13 11.03 -10.85
N CYS A 168 -17.29 11.11 -10.19
CA CYS A 168 -17.78 10.07 -9.31
C CYS A 168 -18.16 8.78 -10.04
N ALA A 169 -18.83 8.91 -11.19
CA ALA A 169 -19.09 7.77 -12.06
C ALA A 169 -17.79 7.09 -12.54
N ALA A 170 -16.69 7.85 -12.62
CA ALA A 170 -15.37 7.37 -13.01
C ALA A 170 -14.40 7.17 -11.81
N GLY A 171 -14.91 7.01 -10.58
CA GLY A 171 -14.09 6.70 -9.40
C GLY A 171 -13.01 7.74 -9.06
N CYS A 172 -13.31 9.02 -9.30
CA CYS A 172 -12.45 10.20 -9.17
C CYS A 172 -11.20 10.21 -10.06
N GLY A 173 -11.17 9.39 -11.12
CA GLY A 173 -10.19 9.51 -12.20
C GLY A 173 -10.58 10.58 -13.21
N VAL A 174 -9.60 11.36 -13.70
CA VAL A 174 -9.80 12.10 -14.95
C VAL A 174 -9.89 11.08 -16.07
N SER A 175 -11.06 10.97 -16.70
CA SER A 175 -11.15 10.38 -18.02
C SER A 175 -10.21 11.15 -18.94
N THR A 176 -9.07 10.57 -19.29
CA THR A 176 -8.18 11.09 -20.33
C THR A 176 -8.81 11.04 -21.73
N THR A 177 -10.12 10.79 -21.83
CA THR A 177 -10.88 10.94 -23.05
C THR A 177 -11.25 12.41 -23.27
N SER A 178 -10.26 13.19 -23.70
CA SER A 178 -10.49 14.38 -24.53
C SER A 178 -9.48 14.41 -25.69
N GLY A 179 -9.91 13.82 -26.81
CA GLY A 179 -9.69 14.27 -28.20
C GLY A 179 -8.27 14.49 -28.71
N ASN A 180 -7.74 13.52 -29.46
CA ASN A 180 -7.79 13.52 -30.93
C ASN A 180 -7.44 12.14 -31.50
#